data_AF-A0A2N8RH88-F1
#
_entry.id   AF-A0A2N8RH88-F1
#
_cell.length_a   1.000
_cell.length_b   1.000
_cell.length_c   1.000
_cell.angle_alpha   90.00
_cell.angle_beta   90.00
_cell.angle_gamma   90.00
#
_symmetry.space_group_name_H-M   'P 1'
#
loop_
_entity.id
_entity.type
_entity.pdbx_description
1 polymer ?
#
loop_
_entity_poly.entity_id
_entity_poly.type
_entity_poly.pdbx_seq_one_letter_code
_entity_poly.pdbx_strand_id
1 'polypeptide(L)'
;MTFTKNGPFLNYYFVQNMQNERYPYGCCGPFADQAEAELAMERIGKTFPSAELRLGQGGIDLDRDDLLVEDQNKAREKLAQLAA
;
A
#
# COMPACT_ATOMS: atom_id res chain seq x y z
N MET A 1 -6.83 -10.49 -6.77
CA MET A 1 -7.36 -10.39 -5.39
C MET A 1 -8.18 -9.11 -5.29
N THR A 2 -9.25 -9.12 -4.50
CA THR A 2 -10.19 -7.99 -4.35
C THR A 2 -10.13 -7.49 -2.91
N PHE A 3 -10.23 -6.17 -2.70
CA PHE A 3 -10.24 -5.56 -1.37
C PHE A 3 -11.36 -6.13 -0.49
N THR A 4 -11.08 -6.29 0.80
CA THR A 4 -12.05 -6.85 1.75
C THR A 4 -13.06 -5.78 2.15
N LYS A 5 -14.36 -6.11 2.08
CA LYS A 5 -15.45 -5.21 2.50
C LYS A 5 -15.67 -5.29 4.00
N ASN A 6 -15.88 -4.15 4.65
CA ASN A 6 -16.29 -4.03 6.04
C ASN A 6 -17.37 -2.94 6.18
N GLY A 7 -18.64 -3.35 6.20
CA GLY A 7 -19.77 -2.42 6.17
C GLY A 7 -19.75 -1.56 4.88
N PRO A 8 -19.83 -0.23 4.98
CA PRO A 8 -19.79 0.67 3.82
C PRO A 8 -18.36 0.93 3.28
N PHE A 9 -17.33 0.30 3.84
CA PHE A 9 -15.93 0.56 3.50
C PHE A 9 -15.22 -0.63 2.86
N LEU A 10 -14.21 -0.34 2.05
CA LEU A 10 -13.17 -1.26 1.58
C LEU A 10 -11.92 -1.08 2.43
N ASN A 11 -11.46 -2.17 3.02
CA ASN A 11 -10.22 -2.22 3.77
C ASN A 11 -9.04 -2.43 2.82
N TYR A 12 -7.96 -1.70 3.07
CA TYR A 12 -6.69 -1.82 2.37
C TYR A 12 -5.50 -1.68 3.32
N TYR A 13 -4.34 -2.16 2.88
CA TYR A 13 -3.06 -2.04 3.57
C TYR A 13 -2.10 -1.17 2.77
N PHE A 14 -1.13 -0.56 3.42
CA PHE A 14 -0.10 0.25 2.77
C PHE A 14 1.20 0.26 3.58
N VAL A 15 2.30 0.62 2.94
CA VAL A 15 3.60 0.84 3.59
C VAL A 15 3.80 2.34 3.76
N GLN A 16 4.07 2.78 4.98
CA GLN A 16 4.39 4.17 5.30
C GLN A 16 5.85 4.32 5.70
N ASN A 17 6.45 5.46 5.33
CA ASN A 17 7.74 5.88 5.86
C ASN A 17 7.50 6.83 7.02
N MET A 18 7.93 6.46 8.22
CA MET A 18 7.76 7.21 9.46
C MET A 18 8.49 8.56 9.45
N GLN A 19 9.51 8.71 8.61
CA GLN A 19 10.27 9.96 8.48
C GLN A 19 9.63 10.95 7.51
N ASN A 20 8.74 10.48 6.63
CA ASN A 20 8.10 11.32 5.60
C ASN A 20 6.70 10.78 5.28
N GLU A 21 5.74 11.16 6.12
CA GLU A 21 4.33 10.76 5.96
C GLU A 21 3.70 11.50 4.78
N ARG A 22 3.70 10.89 3.59
CA ARG A 22 2.90 11.40 2.45
C ARG A 22 1.56 10.69 2.36
N TYR A 23 0.49 11.36 2.79
CA TYR A 23 -0.89 10.91 2.61
C TYR A 23 -1.28 10.87 1.10
N PRO A 24 -2.12 9.93 0.62
CA PRO A 24 -2.86 8.89 1.37
C PRO A 24 -2.14 7.56 1.63
N TYR A 25 -0.98 7.27 1.04
CA TYR A 25 -0.38 5.92 1.13
C TYR A 25 1.06 5.84 1.67
N GLY A 26 1.53 6.90 2.33
CA GLY A 26 2.77 6.99 3.12
C GLY A 26 4.08 6.82 2.33
N CYS A 27 4.24 5.69 1.64
CA CYS A 27 5.37 5.34 0.80
C CYS A 27 4.93 4.46 -0.39
N CYS A 28 4.04 3.48 -0.18
CA CYS A 28 3.52 2.60 -1.25
C CYS A 28 2.22 1.90 -0.83
N GLY A 29 1.28 1.74 -1.76
CA GLY A 29 -0.04 1.13 -1.54
C GLY A 29 -1.09 1.80 -2.44
N PRO A 30 -2.37 1.39 -2.35
CA PRO A 30 -2.95 0.41 -1.42
C PRO A 30 -2.81 -1.06 -1.89
N PHE A 31 -2.84 -1.98 -0.94
CA PHE A 31 -2.81 -3.45 -1.14
C PHE A 31 -4.06 -4.11 -0.54
N ALA A 32 -4.50 -5.20 -1.15
CA ALA A 32 -5.76 -5.85 -0.76
C ALA A 32 -5.61 -6.73 0.50
N ASP A 33 -4.41 -7.24 0.76
CA ASP A 33 -4.08 -8.07 1.90
C ASP A 33 -2.77 -7.63 2.57
N GLN A 34 -2.60 -8.05 3.82
CA GLN A 34 -1.44 -7.67 4.63
C GLN A 34 -0.14 -8.29 4.09
N ALA A 35 -0.19 -9.51 3.56
CA ALA A 35 0.99 -10.22 3.07
C ALA A 35 1.61 -9.51 1.85
N GLU A 36 0.79 -8.96 0.95
CA GLU A 36 1.24 -8.15 -0.18
C GLU A 36 1.95 -6.88 0.30
N ALA A 37 1.43 -6.24 1.36
CA ALA A 37 2.06 -5.07 1.97
C ALA A 37 3.37 -5.40 2.69
N GLU A 38 3.46 -6.56 3.35
CA GLU A 38 4.70 -7.06 3.98
C GLU A 38 5.80 -7.29 2.93
N LEU A 39 5.47 -7.98 1.83
CA LEU A 39 6.40 -8.19 0.71
C LEU A 39 6.85 -6.86 0.09
N ALA A 40 5.95 -5.90 -0.04
CA ALA A 40 6.28 -4.54 -0.50
C ALA A 40 7.26 -3.85 0.47
N MET A 41 6.99 -3.91 1.77
CA MET A 41 7.84 -3.32 2.81
C MET A 41 9.25 -3.91 2.80
N GLU A 42 9.38 -5.23 2.71
CA GLU A 42 10.69 -5.90 2.62
C GLU A 42 11.48 -5.44 1.38
N ARG A 43 10.81 -5.30 0.23
CA ARG A 43 11.46 -4.83 -1.00
C ARG A 43 11.93 -3.39 -0.86
N ILE A 44 11.07 -2.50 -0.38
CA ILE A 44 11.40 -1.09 -0.18
C ILE A 44 12.55 -0.97 0.85
N GLY A 45 12.51 -1.75 1.94
CA GLY A 45 13.56 -1.77 2.95
C GLY A 45 14.92 -2.27 2.43
N LYS A 46 14.93 -3.22 1.48
CA LYS A 46 16.17 -3.65 0.80
C LYS A 46 16.77 -2.53 -0.06
N THR A 47 15.94 -1.78 -0.78
CA THR A 47 16.40 -0.67 -1.63
C THR A 47 16.77 0.58 -0.81
N PHE A 48 16.08 0.82 0.31
CA PHE A 48 16.29 1.98 1.18
C PHE A 48 16.47 1.53 2.65
N PRO A 49 17.66 1.01 3.03
CA PRO A 49 17.89 0.45 4.37
C PRO A 49 17.77 1.45 5.52
N SER A 50 17.89 2.75 5.23
CA SER A 50 17.73 3.83 6.21
C SER A 50 16.30 4.29 6.39
N ALA A 51 15.36 3.80 5.57
CA ALA A 51 13.95 4.17 5.68
C ALA A 51 13.32 3.46 6.88
N GLU A 52 12.65 4.22 7.73
CA GLU A 52 11.88 3.67 8.85
C GLU A 52 10.47 3.33 8.35
N LEU A 53 10.27 2.08 7.95
CA LEU A 53 9.04 1.62 7.32
C LEU A 53 8.08 0.96 8.33
N ARG A 54 6.78 1.17 8.13
CA ARG A 54 5.71 0.51 8.89
C ARG A 54 4.54 0.13 7.98
N LEU A 55 3.80 -0.90 8.37
CA LEU A 55 2.50 -1.21 7.75
C LEU A 55 1.39 -0.37 8.37
N GLY A 56 0.62 0.28 7.50
CA GLY A 56 -0.63 0.95 7.81
C GLY A 56 -1.83 0.18 7.24
N GLN A 57 -2.99 0.42 7.85
CA GLN A 57 -4.28 -0.08 7.38
C GLN A 57 -5.24 1.09 7.30
N GLY A 58 -6.05 1.12 6.24
CA GLY A 58 -7.04 2.16 6.00
C GLY A 58 -8.36 1.60 5.49
N GLY A 59 -9.37 2.47 5.47
CA GLY A 59 -10.67 2.23 4.88
C GLY A 59 -11.05 3.36 3.94
N ILE A 60 -11.74 3.04 2.85
CA ILE A 60 -12.34 4.01 1.93
C ILE A 60 -13.74 3.55 1.56
N ASP A 61 -14.62 4.48 1.18
CA ASP A 61 -15.98 4.15 0.78
C ASP A 61 -16.02 3.13 -0.37
N LEU A 62 -16.97 2.20 -0.31
CA LEU A 62 -17.19 1.17 -1.34
C LEU A 62 -17.43 1.75 -2.74
N ASP A 63 -17.98 2.96 -2.82
CA ASP A 63 -18.26 3.65 -4.09
C ASP A 63 -17.00 4.21 -4.77
N ARG A 64 -15.81 3.95 -4.21
CA ARG A 64 -14.49 4.36 -4.72
C ARG A 64 -13.58 3.16 -4.98
N ASP A 65 -14.16 2.01 -5.32
CA ASP A 65 -13.42 0.77 -5.56
C ASP A 65 -12.51 0.86 -6.79
N ASP A 66 -12.94 1.58 -7.81
CA ASP A 66 -12.19 1.93 -9.02
C ASP A 66 -10.88 2.66 -8.71
N LEU A 67 -10.93 3.69 -7.85
CA LEU A 67 -9.75 4.46 -7.41
C LEU A 67 -8.75 3.57 -6.66
N LEU A 68 -9.25 2.69 -5.80
CA LEU A 68 -8.45 1.71 -5.06
C LEU A 68 -7.69 0.76 -5.99
N VAL A 69 -8.37 0.24 -7.02
CA VAL A 69 -7.78 -0.66 -8.00
C VAL A 69 -6.72 0.05 -8.84
N GLU A 70 -6.99 1.28 -9.29
CA GLU A 70 -6.03 2.08 -10.05
C GLU A 70 -4.76 2.35 -9.24
N ASP A 71 -4.90 2.78 -7.98
CA ASP A 71 -3.76 3.06 -7.12
C ASP A 71 -2.99 1.79 -6.73
N GLN A 72 -3.67 0.64 -6.55
CA GLN A 72 -2.99 -0.64 -6.33
C GLN A 72 -2.10 -1.00 -7.53
N ASN A 73 -2.58 -0.79 -8.75
CA ASN A 73 -1.79 -1.06 -9.95
C ASN A 73 -0.56 -0.15 -10.01
N LYS A 74 -0.72 1.15 -9.74
CA LYS A 74 0.41 2.10 -9.63
C LYS A 74 1.42 1.68 -8.55
N ALA A 75 0.95 1.16 -7.42
CA ALA A 75 1.82 0.66 -6.36
C ALA A 75 2.64 -0.55 -6.83
N ARG A 76 2.01 -1.50 -7.51
CA ARG A 76 2.70 -2.67 -8.09
C ARG A 76 3.72 -2.27 -9.16
N GLU A 77 3.39 -1.30 -10.01
CA GLU A 77 4.32 -0.76 -11.01
C GLU A 77 5.55 -0.13 -10.35
N LYS A 78 5.36 0.70 -9.31
CA LYS A 78 6.48 1.26 -8.53
C LYS A 78 7.35 0.17 -7.92
N LEU A 79 6.76 -0.87 -7.33
CA LEU A 79 7.51 -2.00 -6.77
C LEU A 79 8.28 -2.79 -7.83
N ALA A 80 7.71 -2.95 -9.03
CA ALA A 80 8.40 -3.60 -10.14
C ALA A 80 9.63 -2.81 -10.59
N GLN A 81 9.57 -1.48 -10.58
CA GLN A 81 10.71 -0.61 -10.90
C GLN A 81 11.83 -0.67 -9.83
N LEU A 82 11.49 -0.92 -8.57
CA LEU A 82 12.47 -1.08 -7.48
C LEU A 82 13.22 -2.43 -7.52
N ALA A 83 12.72 -3.40 -8.27
CA ALA A 83 13.28 -4.74 -8.41
C ALA A 83 14.28 -4.89 -9.57
N ALA A 84 14.61 -3.79 -10.27
CA ALA A 84 15.54 -3.75 -11.40
C ALA A 84 16.95 -3.27 -10.98
#